data_AF-A0A6M1LMZ9-F1
#
_entry.id   AF-A0A6M1LMZ9-F1
#
_cell.length_a   1.000
_cell.length_b   1.000
_cell.length_c   1.000
_cell.angle_alpha   90.00
_cell.angle_beta   90.00
_cell.angle_gamma   90.00
#
_symmetry.space_group_name_H-M   'P 1'
#
loop_
_entity.id
_entity.type
_entity.pdbx_description
1 polymer ?
#
loop_
_entity_poly.entity_id
_entity_poly.type
_entity_poly.pdbx_seq_one_letter_code
_entity_poly.pdbx_strand_id
1 'polypeptide(L)'
;MTETPLPPRFHLSAGPAQAAGLLPMFGRVLVGLARGAITHERLGPVARVDLRDGWVTLGGEAHDAALLESAVARVVADRTGRMRDRVLPRLEFQDAEGAVLLSATALEGAEAFDAALADWVAEPAPPRPVPDAAQAPAPDDMAEDAATLALEALRDSGGEVEIAMVTRAARQSWRGRVEAVRPAMGFANIIGPDFHLHLRMGSLGGFRPAGAGREVLDTDGLPTGLTLSVLPPAC
;
A
#
# COMPACT_ATOMS: atom_id res chain seq x y z
N MET A 1 22.03 -0.55 -20.74
CA MET A 1 21.05 -1.53 -20.21
C MET A 1 21.80 -2.82 -19.99
N THR A 2 22.29 -3.05 -18.79
CA THR A 2 22.76 -4.38 -18.40
C THR A 2 21.51 -5.23 -18.23
N GLU A 3 21.27 -6.16 -19.15
CA GLU A 3 20.25 -7.21 -18.97
C GLU A 3 20.66 -8.04 -17.75
N THR A 4 20.04 -7.81 -16.61
CA THR A 4 20.16 -8.70 -15.46
C THR A 4 19.54 -10.06 -15.84
N PRO A 5 20.21 -11.20 -15.59
CA PRO A 5 19.69 -12.54 -15.91
C PRO A 5 18.50 -12.98 -15.04
N LEU A 6 17.98 -12.12 -14.15
CA LEU A 6 16.88 -12.45 -13.26
C LEU A 6 15.57 -12.68 -14.04
N PRO A 7 14.77 -13.70 -13.69
CA PRO A 7 13.45 -13.90 -14.27
C PRO A 7 12.55 -12.67 -14.13
N PRO A 8 11.56 -12.46 -15.02
CA PRO A 8 10.61 -11.36 -14.90
C PRO A 8 9.81 -11.39 -13.60
N ARG A 9 9.45 -12.60 -13.13
CA ARG A 9 8.87 -12.85 -11.80
C ARG A 9 9.46 -14.13 -11.22
N PHE A 10 9.78 -14.13 -9.93
CA PHE A 10 10.33 -15.29 -9.25
C PHE A 10 9.97 -15.29 -7.77
N HIS A 11 9.89 -16.48 -7.19
CA HIS A 11 9.80 -16.64 -5.75
C HIS A 11 11.15 -16.34 -5.11
N LEU A 12 11.13 -15.79 -3.90
CA LEU A 12 12.33 -15.69 -3.08
C LEU A 12 12.48 -16.93 -2.21
N SER A 13 13.71 -17.43 -2.08
CA SER A 13 14.07 -18.41 -1.06
C SER A 13 14.11 -17.82 0.35
N ALA A 14 14.10 -16.48 0.44
CA ALA A 14 14.05 -15.72 1.69
C ALA A 14 12.70 -15.87 2.39
N GLY A 15 12.72 -16.00 3.72
CA GLY A 15 11.53 -15.83 4.54
C GLY A 15 11.01 -14.38 4.52
N PRO A 16 9.76 -14.12 4.96
CA PRO A 16 9.15 -12.79 4.89
C PRO A 16 9.95 -11.70 5.61
N ALA A 17 10.42 -11.96 6.83
CA ALA A 17 11.24 -11.00 7.58
C ALA A 17 12.58 -10.72 6.90
N GLN A 18 13.23 -11.74 6.31
CA GLN A 18 14.49 -11.59 5.59
C GLN A 18 14.30 -10.75 4.31
N ALA A 19 13.26 -11.03 3.53
CA ALA A 19 12.93 -10.26 2.34
C ALA A 19 12.59 -8.80 2.67
N ALA A 20 11.82 -8.57 3.74
CA ALA A 20 11.55 -7.21 4.22
C ALA A 20 12.83 -6.50 4.70
N GLY A 21 13.78 -7.23 5.28
CA GLY A 21 15.09 -6.70 5.68
C GLY A 21 15.91 -6.10 4.54
N LEU A 22 15.58 -6.40 3.27
CA LEU A 22 16.23 -5.83 2.09
C LEU A 22 15.68 -4.45 1.71
N LEU A 23 14.48 -4.08 2.18
CA LEU A 23 13.80 -2.83 1.79
C LEU A 23 14.63 -1.55 2.00
N PRO A 24 15.43 -1.40 3.07
CA PRO A 24 16.32 -0.25 3.24
C PRO A 24 17.35 -0.09 2.10
N MET A 25 17.72 -1.17 1.41
CA MET A 25 18.70 -1.15 0.32
C MET A 25 18.13 -0.61 -1.00
N PHE A 26 16.81 -0.51 -1.15
CA PHE A 26 16.16 -0.10 -2.39
C PHE A 26 16.09 1.42 -2.57
N GLY A 27 16.56 2.19 -1.60
CA GLY A 27 16.38 3.64 -1.56
C GLY A 27 14.93 3.98 -1.19
N ARG A 28 14.23 4.73 -2.05
CA ARG A 28 12.81 5.02 -1.85
C ARG A 28 11.96 3.83 -2.29
N VAL A 29 11.01 3.44 -1.44
CA VAL A 29 10.02 2.43 -1.75
C VAL A 29 8.60 2.98 -1.61
N LEU A 30 7.67 2.43 -2.38
CA LEU A 30 6.23 2.59 -2.17
C LEU A 30 5.71 1.31 -1.53
N VAL A 31 5.25 1.40 -0.29
CA VAL A 31 4.61 0.31 0.44
C VAL A 31 3.09 0.42 0.28
N GLY A 32 2.51 -0.53 -0.45
CA GLY A 32 1.09 -0.56 -0.77
C GLY A 32 0.34 -1.61 0.04
N LEU A 33 -0.76 -1.19 0.67
CA LEU A 33 -1.76 -2.04 1.31
C LEU A 33 -3.11 -1.78 0.64
N ALA A 34 -3.73 -2.83 0.10
CA ALA A 34 -5.02 -2.72 -0.59
C ALA A 34 -6.04 -3.70 -0.02
N ARG A 35 -7.30 -3.30 0.01
CA ARG A 35 -8.44 -4.14 0.39
C ARG A 35 -9.70 -3.62 -0.27
N GLY A 36 -10.35 -4.47 -1.04
CA GLY A 36 -11.56 -4.11 -1.78
C GLY A 36 -11.32 -2.87 -2.65
N ALA A 37 -12.04 -1.79 -2.34
CA ALA A 37 -12.04 -0.56 -3.12
C ALA A 37 -11.05 0.51 -2.63
N ILE A 38 -10.10 0.13 -1.76
CA ILE A 38 -9.18 1.03 -1.05
C ILE A 38 -7.74 0.61 -1.31
N THR A 39 -6.91 1.57 -1.68
CA THR A 39 -5.45 1.43 -1.74
C THR A 39 -4.80 2.51 -0.89
N HIS A 40 -4.01 2.10 0.10
CA HIS A 40 -3.23 2.97 0.98
C HIS A 40 -1.75 2.76 0.70
N GLU A 41 -1.03 3.81 0.32
CA GLU A 41 0.37 3.73 -0.08
C GLU A 41 1.23 4.71 0.72
N ARG A 42 2.35 4.24 1.28
CA ARG A 42 3.38 5.09 1.87
C ARG A 42 4.61 5.13 0.98
N LEU A 43 5.22 6.29 0.80
CA LEU A 43 6.36 6.48 -0.10
C LEU A 43 7.55 7.09 0.64
N GLY A 44 8.71 6.47 0.50
CA GLY A 44 9.96 6.98 1.07
C GLY A 44 10.92 5.86 1.45
N PRO A 45 12.06 6.20 2.08
CA PRO A 45 13.02 5.21 2.54
C PRO A 45 12.48 4.44 3.75
N VAL A 46 12.68 3.12 3.77
CA VAL A 46 12.49 2.31 4.99
C VAL A 46 13.74 2.46 5.84
N ALA A 47 13.61 3.08 7.01
CA ALA A 47 14.75 3.33 7.90
C ALA A 47 15.10 2.11 8.75
N ARG A 48 14.07 1.35 9.17
CA ARG A 48 14.23 0.14 10.00
C ARG A 48 13.23 -0.92 9.61
N VAL A 49 13.66 -2.17 9.76
CA VAL A 49 12.81 -3.35 9.70
C VAL A 49 13.09 -4.19 10.93
N ASP A 50 12.06 -4.52 11.69
CA ASP A 50 12.15 -5.35 12.89
C ASP A 50 11.17 -6.51 12.79
N LEU A 51 11.52 -7.66 13.37
CA LEU A 51 10.58 -8.75 13.65
C LEU A 51 10.26 -8.75 15.15
N ARG A 52 9.01 -8.46 15.53
CA ARG A 52 8.56 -8.40 16.93
C ARG A 52 7.21 -9.07 17.07
N ASP A 53 7.11 -10.02 18.00
CA ASP A 53 5.86 -10.72 18.32
C ASP A 53 5.15 -11.32 17.07
N GLY A 54 5.92 -11.82 16.11
CA GLY A 54 5.43 -12.38 14.85
C GLY A 54 5.05 -11.35 13.79
N TRP A 55 5.28 -10.06 14.03
CA TRP A 55 5.06 -8.98 13.07
C TRP A 55 6.37 -8.45 12.52
N VAL A 56 6.46 -8.41 11.19
CA VAL A 56 7.48 -7.65 10.46
C VAL A 56 7.04 -6.20 10.42
N THR A 57 7.73 -5.31 11.13
CA THR A 57 7.40 -3.88 11.19
C THR A 57 8.35 -3.07 10.30
N LEU A 58 7.79 -2.19 9.48
CA LEU A 58 8.52 -1.23 8.66
C LEU A 58 8.41 0.13 9.33
N GLY A 59 9.56 0.73 9.63
CA GLY A 59 9.64 1.97 10.38
C GLY A 59 10.51 3.02 9.72
N GLY A 60 10.20 4.28 10.02
CA GLY A 60 10.96 5.45 9.59
C GLY A 60 10.06 6.67 9.59
N GLU A 61 10.56 7.80 9.12
CA GLU A 61 9.74 9.01 8.92
C GLU A 61 8.59 8.74 7.94
N ALA A 62 8.89 8.03 6.85
CA ALA A 62 7.93 7.74 5.78
C ALA A 62 7.07 6.49 6.01
N HIS A 63 7.41 5.62 6.97
CA HIS A 63 6.75 4.32 7.11
C HIS A 63 6.38 4.02 8.56
N ASP A 64 5.11 3.70 8.75
CA ASP A 64 4.55 3.06 9.93
C ASP A 64 3.64 1.93 9.44
N ALA A 65 4.23 0.76 9.21
CA ALA A 65 3.52 -0.40 8.69
C ALA A 65 3.95 -1.67 9.43
N ALA A 66 3.07 -2.67 9.45
CA ALA A 66 3.40 -3.99 9.95
C ALA A 66 2.67 -5.08 9.16
N LEU A 67 3.31 -6.25 9.05
CA LEU A 67 2.81 -7.44 8.37
C LEU A 67 3.00 -8.65 9.28
N LEU A 68 1.93 -9.42 9.50
CA LEU A 68 1.97 -10.65 10.28
C LEU A 68 2.75 -11.70 9.48
N GLU A 69 3.90 -12.11 10.01
CA GLU A 69 4.84 -13.00 9.31
C GLU A 69 4.18 -14.33 8.95
N SER A 70 3.43 -14.91 9.90
CA SER A 70 2.73 -16.19 9.72
C SER A 70 1.62 -16.17 8.66
N ALA A 71 1.14 -14.99 8.25
CA ALA A 71 0.15 -14.87 7.18
C ALA A 71 0.80 -14.97 5.78
N VAL A 72 2.10 -14.74 5.67
CA VAL A 72 2.83 -14.74 4.39
C VAL A 72 3.26 -16.16 4.06
N ALA A 73 2.66 -16.75 3.04
CA ALA A 73 3.03 -18.07 2.56
C ALA A 73 4.22 -18.01 1.59
N ARG A 74 4.41 -16.88 0.89
CA ARG A 74 5.48 -16.70 -0.10
C ARG A 74 5.79 -15.24 -0.36
N VAL A 75 7.02 -14.97 -0.76
CA VAL A 75 7.45 -13.65 -1.26
C VAL A 75 7.79 -13.77 -2.74
N VAL A 76 7.23 -12.89 -3.55
CA VAL A 76 7.45 -12.84 -5.00
C VAL A 76 8.14 -11.54 -5.36
N ALA A 77 9.26 -11.63 -6.06
CA ALA A 77 9.87 -10.51 -6.74
C ALA A 77 9.26 -10.38 -8.15
N ASP A 78 8.72 -9.21 -8.46
CA ASP A 78 8.07 -8.91 -9.72
C ASP A 78 8.75 -7.72 -10.39
N ARG A 79 9.43 -7.97 -11.52
CA ARG A 79 10.17 -6.99 -12.33
C ARG A 79 9.37 -6.54 -13.56
N THR A 80 8.10 -6.93 -13.69
CA THR A 80 7.28 -6.58 -14.86
C THR A 80 6.64 -5.20 -14.74
N GLY A 81 6.66 -4.59 -13.55
CA GLY A 81 6.16 -3.23 -13.33
C GLY A 81 6.91 -2.19 -14.17
N ARG A 82 6.16 -1.34 -14.87
CA ARG A 82 6.70 -0.28 -15.72
C ARG A 82 6.00 1.04 -15.44
N MET A 83 6.77 2.12 -15.38
CA MET A 83 6.27 3.49 -15.45
C MET A 83 7.01 4.20 -16.58
N ARG A 84 6.30 4.41 -17.70
CA ARG A 84 6.93 4.79 -18.98
C ARG A 84 8.06 3.80 -19.30
N ASP A 85 9.28 4.28 -19.52
CA ASP A 85 10.43 3.44 -19.85
C ASP A 85 11.14 2.84 -18.61
N ARG A 86 10.76 3.24 -17.40
CA ARG A 86 11.42 2.78 -16.15
C ARG A 86 10.80 1.48 -15.66
N VAL A 87 11.65 0.49 -15.36
CA VAL A 87 11.26 -0.70 -14.58
C VAL A 87 11.08 -0.28 -13.12
N LEU A 88 9.93 -0.58 -12.55
CA LEU A 88 9.63 -0.39 -11.13
C LEU A 88 9.34 -1.77 -10.53
N PRO A 89 10.39 -2.50 -10.11
CA PRO A 89 10.18 -3.82 -9.57
C PRO A 89 9.57 -3.74 -8.17
N ARG A 90 8.91 -4.80 -7.74
CA ARG A 90 8.30 -4.86 -6.41
C ARG A 90 8.47 -6.22 -5.75
N LEU A 91 8.50 -6.22 -4.43
CA LEU A 91 8.22 -7.39 -3.61
C LEU A 91 6.73 -7.47 -3.34
N GLU A 92 6.17 -8.67 -3.48
CA GLU A 92 4.81 -9.02 -3.09
C GLU A 92 4.87 -10.04 -1.96
N PHE A 93 4.28 -9.71 -0.82
CA PHE A 93 4.10 -10.64 0.29
C PHE A 93 2.71 -11.26 0.14
N GLN A 94 2.64 -12.53 -0.23
CA GLN A 94 1.40 -13.19 -0.60
C GLN A 94 0.98 -14.23 0.44
N ASP A 95 -0.33 -14.42 0.60
CA ASP A 95 -0.89 -15.56 1.33
C ASP A 95 -0.85 -16.86 0.51
N ALA A 96 -1.40 -17.93 1.08
CA ALA A 96 -1.40 -19.26 0.46
C ALA A 96 -2.17 -19.27 -0.87
N GLU A 97 -3.23 -18.47 -0.98
CA GLU A 97 -4.08 -18.31 -2.15
C GLU A 97 -3.45 -17.41 -3.23
N GLY A 98 -2.44 -16.61 -2.87
CA GLY A 98 -1.70 -15.74 -3.78
C GLY A 98 -2.22 -14.31 -3.78
N ALA A 99 -3.11 -13.97 -2.86
CA ALA A 99 -3.50 -12.61 -2.62
C ALA A 99 -2.32 -11.84 -2.02
N VAL A 100 -2.06 -10.65 -2.55
CA VAL A 100 -1.01 -9.76 -2.04
C VAL A 100 -1.51 -9.12 -0.73
N LEU A 101 -0.84 -9.42 0.38
CA LEU A 101 -1.13 -8.88 1.70
C LEU A 101 -0.50 -7.49 1.90
N LEU A 102 0.70 -7.31 1.33
CA LEU A 102 1.47 -6.07 1.31
C LEU A 102 2.40 -6.12 0.09
N SER A 103 2.69 -4.97 -0.51
CA SER A 103 3.72 -4.89 -1.56
C SER A 103 4.68 -3.75 -1.29
N ALA A 104 5.92 -3.87 -1.76
CA ALA A 104 6.93 -2.84 -1.68
C ALA A 104 7.59 -2.64 -3.05
N THR A 105 7.30 -1.52 -3.71
CA THR A 105 7.83 -1.18 -5.03
C THR A 105 9.08 -0.34 -4.90
N ALA A 106 10.19 -0.74 -5.52
CA ALA A 106 11.42 0.04 -5.54
C ALA A 106 11.27 1.20 -6.55
N LEU A 107 11.23 2.42 -6.02
CA LEU A 107 11.03 3.62 -6.83
C LEU A 107 12.31 4.05 -7.55
N GLU A 108 13.46 3.59 -7.08
CA GLU A 108 14.75 3.85 -7.74
C GLU A 108 15.02 2.94 -8.96
N GLY A 109 14.17 1.94 -9.17
CA GLY A 109 14.23 1.02 -10.31
C GLY A 109 14.99 -0.27 -10.01
N ALA A 110 15.41 -0.96 -11.06
CA ALA A 110 15.82 -2.36 -10.96
C ALA A 110 17.24 -2.61 -10.43
N GLU A 111 18.15 -1.65 -10.50
CA GLU A 111 19.57 -1.91 -10.22
C GLU A 111 19.82 -2.35 -8.77
N ALA A 112 19.45 -1.53 -7.79
CA ALA A 112 19.61 -1.86 -6.37
C ALA A 112 18.73 -3.05 -5.94
N PHE A 113 17.54 -3.17 -6.55
CA PHE A 113 16.61 -4.26 -6.32
C PHE A 113 17.20 -5.61 -6.74
N ASP A 114 17.70 -5.69 -7.98
CA ASP A 114 18.28 -6.90 -8.54
C ASP A 114 19.54 -7.32 -7.77
N ALA A 115 20.40 -6.35 -7.43
CA ALA A 115 21.63 -6.61 -6.69
C ALA A 115 21.37 -7.21 -5.30
N ALA A 116 20.37 -6.69 -4.58
CA ALA A 116 20.02 -7.17 -3.25
C ALA A 116 19.35 -8.56 -3.25
N LEU A 117 18.71 -8.95 -4.36
CA LEU A 117 17.98 -10.22 -4.47
C LEU A 117 18.76 -11.34 -5.16
N ALA A 118 19.95 -11.04 -5.71
CA ALA A 118 20.71 -11.97 -6.54
C ALA A 118 20.93 -13.35 -5.89
N ASP A 119 21.16 -13.39 -4.57
CA ASP A 119 21.41 -14.62 -3.82
C ASP A 119 20.14 -15.33 -3.32
N TRP A 120 18.97 -14.73 -3.54
CA TRP A 120 17.68 -15.20 -2.98
C TRP A 120 16.71 -15.68 -4.06
N VAL A 121 17.18 -15.80 -5.30
CA VAL A 121 16.36 -16.25 -6.43
C VAL A 121 16.02 -17.73 -6.26
N ALA A 122 14.73 -18.05 -6.26
CA ALA A 122 14.23 -19.42 -6.30
C ALA A 122 13.57 -19.70 -7.67
N GLU A 123 12.51 -20.49 -7.70
CA GLU A 123 11.80 -20.84 -8.92
C GLU A 123 11.02 -19.66 -9.53
N PRO A 124 10.82 -19.65 -10.86
CA PRO A 124 9.96 -18.67 -11.52
C PRO A 124 8.54 -18.67 -10.93
N ALA A 125 7.99 -17.48 -10.72
CA ALA A 125 6.62 -17.31 -10.27
C ALA A 125 5.67 -17.28 -11.48
N PRO A 126 4.39 -17.70 -11.31
CA PRO A 126 3.40 -17.58 -12.38
C PRO A 126 3.28 -16.12 -12.86
N PRO A 127 2.75 -15.86 -14.06
CA PRO A 127 2.43 -14.49 -14.48
C PRO A 127 1.50 -13.80 -13.48
N ARG A 128 1.57 -12.47 -13.40
CA ARG A 128 0.62 -11.73 -12.58
C ARG A 128 -0.79 -11.93 -13.16
N PRO A 129 -1.80 -12.28 -12.34
CA PRO A 129 -3.18 -12.25 -12.78
C PRO A 129 -3.52 -10.87 -13.34
N VAL A 130 -4.08 -10.82 -14.54
CA VAL A 130 -4.65 -9.58 -15.06
C VAL A 130 -5.91 -9.32 -14.23
N PRO A 131 -6.08 -8.14 -13.61
CA PRO A 131 -7.32 -7.81 -12.91
C PRO A 131 -8.49 -8.03 -13.86
N ASP A 132 -9.55 -8.68 -13.37
CA ASP A 132 -10.76 -8.85 -14.15
C ASP A 132 -11.29 -7.45 -14.53
N ALA A 133 -11.57 -7.20 -15.81
CA ALA A 133 -11.96 -5.89 -16.33
C ALA A 133 -13.37 -5.44 -15.85
N ALA A 134 -13.93 -6.13 -14.86
CA ALA A 134 -15.28 -5.96 -14.37
C ALA A 134 -15.35 -4.84 -13.34
N GLN A 135 -15.25 -3.60 -13.82
CA GLN A 135 -16.08 -2.48 -13.39
C GLN A 135 -15.66 -1.25 -14.19
N ALA A 136 -16.61 -0.64 -14.90
CA ALA A 136 -16.39 0.67 -15.50
C ALA A 136 -15.89 1.65 -14.42
N PRO A 137 -14.92 2.52 -14.73
CA PRO A 137 -14.53 3.58 -13.81
C PRO A 137 -15.79 4.39 -13.45
N ALA A 138 -15.93 4.75 -12.17
CA ALA A 138 -16.95 5.70 -11.78
C ALA A 138 -16.72 7.02 -12.56
N PRO A 139 -17.78 7.75 -12.94
CA PRO A 139 -17.64 9.06 -13.57
C PRO A 139 -16.71 9.98 -12.75
N ASP A 140 -15.85 10.72 -13.42
CA ASP A 140 -14.86 11.60 -12.76
C ASP A 140 -15.49 12.87 -12.15
N ASP A 141 -16.76 13.16 -12.44
CA ASP A 141 -17.49 14.34 -11.98
C ASP A 141 -18.27 14.15 -10.67
N MET A 142 -17.97 13.10 -9.90
CA MET A 142 -18.63 12.80 -8.63
C MET A 142 -18.01 13.55 -7.43
N ALA A 143 -17.93 14.88 -7.50
CA ALA A 143 -17.47 15.70 -6.37
C ALA A 143 -18.34 15.52 -5.11
N GLU A 144 -19.62 15.18 -5.30
CA GLU A 144 -20.59 14.89 -4.24
C GLU A 144 -20.57 13.42 -3.77
N ASP A 145 -19.64 12.58 -4.28
CA ASP A 145 -19.51 11.21 -3.82
C ASP A 145 -19.14 11.14 -2.34
N ALA A 146 -19.65 10.12 -1.64
CA ALA A 146 -19.37 9.90 -0.22
C ALA A 146 -17.88 9.75 0.07
N ALA A 147 -17.09 9.14 -0.83
CA ALA A 147 -15.63 9.05 -0.70
C ALA A 147 -15.00 10.44 -0.77
N THR A 148 -15.37 11.22 -1.79
CA THR A 148 -14.84 12.59 -1.99
C THR A 148 -15.18 13.46 -0.80
N LEU A 149 -16.45 13.51 -0.39
CA LEU A 149 -16.91 14.32 0.75
C LEU A 149 -16.20 13.94 2.06
N ALA A 150 -15.91 12.65 2.27
CA ALA A 150 -15.21 12.20 3.46
C ALA A 150 -13.75 12.68 3.51
N LEU A 151 -13.04 12.62 2.38
CA LEU A 151 -11.67 13.13 2.30
C LEU A 151 -11.64 14.66 2.36
N GLU A 152 -12.63 15.33 1.77
CA GLU A 152 -12.75 16.78 1.86
C GLU A 152 -13.04 17.23 3.30
N ALA A 153 -13.83 16.49 4.06
CA ALA A 153 -14.03 16.78 5.48
C ALA A 153 -12.73 16.67 6.31
N LEU A 154 -11.82 15.75 5.95
CA LEU A 154 -10.49 15.68 6.57
C LEU A 154 -9.64 16.89 6.19
N ARG A 155 -9.62 17.29 4.91
CA ARG A 155 -8.94 18.52 4.44
C ARG A 155 -9.45 19.75 5.17
N ASP A 156 -10.77 19.91 5.22
CA ASP A 156 -11.46 21.08 5.77
C ASP A 156 -11.31 21.18 7.30
N SER A 157 -10.96 20.08 7.97
CA SER A 157 -10.58 20.11 9.39
C SER A 157 -9.34 20.98 9.65
N GLY A 158 -8.50 21.18 8.63
CA GLY A 158 -7.34 22.09 8.63
C GLY A 158 -6.15 21.63 9.49
N GLY A 159 -6.35 20.67 10.39
CA GLY A 159 -5.33 20.12 11.29
C GLY A 159 -4.64 18.87 10.77
N GLU A 160 -3.85 18.24 11.64
CA GLU A 160 -3.32 16.91 11.38
C GLU A 160 -4.43 15.87 11.47
N VAL A 161 -4.35 14.87 10.60
CA VAL A 161 -5.24 13.71 10.60
C VAL A 161 -4.41 12.44 10.71
N GLU A 162 -5.05 11.35 11.12
CA GLU A 162 -4.54 10.00 10.96
C GLU A 162 -5.45 9.23 10.00
N ILE A 163 -4.84 8.64 8.98
CA ILE A 163 -5.48 7.72 8.06
C ILE A 163 -4.79 6.37 8.27
N ALA A 164 -5.53 5.42 8.84
CA ALA A 164 -5.00 4.11 9.18
C ALA A 164 -5.79 3.01 8.47
N MET A 165 -5.09 2.01 7.95
CA MET A 165 -5.68 0.84 7.32
C MET A 165 -5.22 -0.42 8.03
N VAL A 166 -6.18 -1.25 8.45
CA VAL A 166 -5.93 -2.51 9.15
C VAL A 166 -6.66 -3.64 8.43
N THR A 167 -5.93 -4.74 8.19
CA THR A 167 -6.46 -6.01 7.72
C THR A 167 -6.12 -7.10 8.73
N ARG A 168 -6.56 -8.34 8.46
CA ARG A 168 -6.19 -9.51 9.28
C ARG A 168 -4.67 -9.73 9.37
N ALA A 169 -3.93 -9.31 8.35
CA ALA A 169 -2.52 -9.66 8.17
C ALA A 169 -1.60 -8.46 8.14
N ALA A 170 -2.11 -7.24 7.95
CA ALA A 170 -1.27 -6.06 7.81
C ALA A 170 -1.95 -4.81 8.37
N ARG A 171 -1.12 -3.86 8.78
CA ARG A 171 -1.55 -2.50 9.14
C ARG A 171 -0.60 -1.48 8.55
N GLN A 172 -1.13 -0.31 8.22
CA GLN A 172 -0.36 0.84 7.79
C GLN A 172 -1.05 2.12 8.25
N SER A 173 -0.28 3.12 8.68
CA SER A 173 -0.81 4.42 9.09
C SER A 173 -0.10 5.55 8.36
N TRP A 174 -0.81 6.65 8.15
CA TRP A 174 -0.27 7.95 7.77
C TRP A 174 -0.79 9.02 8.71
N ARG A 175 0.08 9.94 9.09
CA ARG A 175 -0.25 11.14 9.84
C ARG A 175 0.27 12.35 9.12
N GLY A 176 -0.56 13.37 9.01
CA GLY A 176 -0.18 14.63 8.38
C GLY A 176 -1.40 15.47 8.06
N ARG A 177 -1.17 16.58 7.35
CA ARG A 177 -2.23 17.46 6.87
C ARG A 177 -2.67 17.05 5.47
N VAL A 178 -3.98 16.96 5.25
CA VAL A 178 -4.51 16.73 3.90
C VAL A 178 -4.48 18.05 3.14
N GLU A 179 -3.55 18.19 2.20
CA GLU A 179 -3.38 19.41 1.42
C GLU A 179 -4.40 19.55 0.29
N ALA A 180 -4.73 18.44 -0.37
CA ALA A 180 -5.68 18.42 -1.49
C ALA A 180 -6.33 17.05 -1.65
N VAL A 181 -7.60 17.07 -2.05
CA VAL A 181 -8.35 15.90 -2.53
C VAL A 181 -8.56 16.05 -4.02
N ARG A 182 -8.34 14.97 -4.78
CA ARG A 182 -8.41 14.96 -6.24
C ARG A 182 -9.28 13.81 -6.73
N PRO A 183 -10.55 14.05 -7.08
CA PRO A 183 -11.35 13.09 -7.81
C PRO A 183 -10.73 12.86 -9.20
N ALA A 184 -10.36 11.62 -9.52
CA ALA A 184 -9.79 11.25 -10.81
C ALA A 184 -9.82 9.73 -11.01
N MET A 185 -10.05 9.30 -12.25
CA MET A 185 -10.04 7.90 -12.69
C MET A 185 -11.02 7.01 -11.90
N GLY A 186 -12.14 7.56 -11.45
CA GLY A 186 -13.12 6.85 -10.61
C GLY A 186 -12.73 6.70 -9.12
N PHE A 187 -11.72 7.44 -8.64
CA PHE A 187 -11.30 7.45 -7.23
C PHE A 187 -11.33 8.87 -6.65
N ALA A 188 -11.66 8.99 -5.37
CA ALA A 188 -11.29 10.11 -4.54
C ALA A 188 -9.86 9.89 -4.06
N ASN A 189 -8.94 10.79 -4.40
CA ASN A 189 -7.52 10.61 -4.14
C ASN A 189 -6.96 11.66 -3.18
N ILE A 190 -6.06 11.23 -2.29
CA ILE A 190 -5.06 12.10 -1.65
C ILE A 190 -3.72 11.71 -2.25
N ILE A 191 -3.01 12.66 -2.85
CA ILE A 191 -1.71 12.41 -3.49
C ILE A 191 -0.70 13.42 -2.92
N GLY A 192 0.15 12.93 -2.02
CA GLY A 192 1.25 13.67 -1.41
C GLY A 192 2.63 13.06 -1.72
N PRO A 193 3.72 13.70 -1.27
CA PRO A 193 5.08 13.24 -1.54
C PRO A 193 5.43 11.90 -0.88
N ASP A 194 4.82 11.59 0.26
CA ASP A 194 5.08 10.41 1.08
C ASP A 194 3.84 9.51 1.33
N PHE A 195 2.70 9.89 0.76
CA PHE A 195 1.43 9.21 0.99
C PHE A 195 0.46 9.36 -0.17
N HIS A 196 -0.10 8.23 -0.59
CA HIS A 196 -1.27 8.20 -1.46
C HIS A 196 -2.41 7.41 -0.82
N LEU A 197 -3.63 7.92 -1.00
CA LEU A 197 -4.85 7.18 -0.76
C LEU A 197 -5.68 7.18 -2.03
N HIS A 198 -6.13 6.01 -2.44
CA HIS A 198 -7.12 5.83 -3.50
C HIS A 198 -8.35 5.19 -2.89
N LEU A 199 -9.46 5.93 -2.91
CA LEU A 199 -10.75 5.45 -2.42
C LEU A 199 -11.75 5.46 -3.57
N ARG A 200 -12.17 4.28 -4.03
CA ARG A 200 -13.05 4.17 -5.19
C ARG A 200 -14.37 4.90 -4.92
N MET A 201 -14.77 5.78 -5.84
CA MET A 201 -16.05 6.47 -5.72
C MET A 201 -17.21 5.48 -5.83
N GLY A 202 -18.28 5.72 -5.09
CA GLY A 202 -19.44 4.84 -4.97
C GLY A 202 -19.21 3.57 -4.14
N SER A 203 -18.05 3.40 -3.50
CA SER A 203 -17.76 2.20 -2.68
C SER A 203 -18.12 2.34 -1.20
N LEU A 204 -18.46 3.53 -0.74
CA LEU A 204 -18.77 3.81 0.67
C LEU A 204 -20.27 3.70 0.94
N GLY A 205 -20.64 2.89 1.92
CA GLY A 205 -22.01 2.84 2.45
C GLY A 205 -22.20 3.66 3.73
N GLY A 206 -21.10 4.05 4.40
CA GLY A 206 -21.18 4.94 5.56
C GLY A 206 -19.97 4.87 6.48
N PHE A 207 -20.20 5.24 7.74
CA PHE A 207 -19.18 5.30 8.78
C PHE A 207 -19.73 4.75 10.09
N ARG A 208 -18.87 4.16 10.90
CA ARG A 208 -19.15 3.90 12.32
C ARG A 208 -18.08 4.51 13.22
N PRO A 209 -18.42 4.88 14.48
CA PRO A 209 -17.42 5.34 15.43
C PRO A 209 -16.29 4.32 15.64
N ALA A 210 -15.04 4.78 15.65
CA ALA A 210 -13.86 3.94 15.87
C ALA A 210 -12.78 4.72 16.64
N GLY A 211 -12.76 4.55 17.97
CA GLY A 211 -11.85 5.31 18.84
C GLY A 211 -12.05 6.82 18.70
N ALA A 212 -10.99 7.54 18.34
CA ALA A 212 -11.02 8.98 18.09
C ALA A 212 -11.49 9.35 16.65
N GLY A 213 -11.69 8.36 15.79
CA GLY A 213 -12.06 8.55 14.39
C GLY A 213 -13.31 7.81 13.99
N ARG A 214 -13.41 7.56 12.69
CA ARG A 214 -14.51 6.85 12.05
C ARG A 214 -13.96 5.76 11.15
N GLU A 215 -14.46 4.55 11.33
CA GLU A 215 -14.17 3.45 10.41
C GLU A 215 -15.11 3.53 9.21
N VAL A 216 -14.54 3.38 8.03
CA VAL A 216 -15.24 3.42 6.75
C VAL A 216 -15.93 2.09 6.50
N LEU A 217 -17.21 2.15 6.13
CA LEU A 217 -18.03 1.00 5.76
C LEU A 217 -18.25 0.95 4.25
N ASP A 218 -18.24 -0.25 3.69
CA ASP A 218 -18.61 -0.45 2.28
C ASP A 218 -20.13 -0.34 2.08
N THR A 219 -20.59 -0.49 0.83
CA THR A 219 -22.01 -0.41 0.44
C THR A 219 -22.90 -1.46 1.10
N ASP A 220 -22.32 -2.56 1.59
CA ASP A 220 -23.03 -3.61 2.33
C ASP A 220 -23.02 -3.35 3.85
N GLY A 221 -22.42 -2.23 4.29
CA GLY A 221 -22.28 -1.84 5.69
C GLY A 221 -21.16 -2.60 6.42
N LEU A 222 -20.28 -3.30 5.70
CA LEU A 222 -19.19 -4.06 6.30
C LEU A 222 -17.94 -3.19 6.52
N PRO A 223 -17.15 -3.47 7.57
CA PRO A 223 -15.94 -2.70 7.85
C PRO A 223 -14.85 -2.92 6.81
N THR A 224 -14.39 -1.82 6.19
CA THR A 224 -13.31 -1.84 5.20
C THR A 224 -11.93 -1.92 5.84
N GLY A 225 -11.83 -1.66 7.15
CA GLY A 225 -10.57 -1.58 7.89
C GLY A 225 -9.83 -0.26 7.71
N LEU A 226 -10.36 0.68 6.91
CA LEU A 226 -9.88 2.05 6.82
C LEU A 226 -10.52 2.88 7.94
N THR A 227 -9.71 3.60 8.71
CA THR A 227 -10.13 4.55 9.74
C THR A 227 -9.60 5.93 9.40
N LEU A 228 -10.49 6.92 9.52
CA LEU A 228 -10.21 8.34 9.30
C LEU A 228 -10.39 9.08 10.62
N SER A 229 -9.35 9.77 11.09
CA SER A 229 -9.35 10.47 12.38
C SER A 229 -8.80 11.88 12.24
N VAL A 230 -9.49 12.88 12.79
CA VAL A 230 -8.90 14.21 13.00
C VAL A 230 -8.13 14.16 14.32
N LEU A 231 -6.86 14.55 14.31
CA LEU A 231 -6.05 14.57 15.51
C LEU A 231 -6.28 15.89 16.26
N PRO A 232 -6.31 15.86 17.61
CA PRO A 232 -6.31 17.08 18.38
C PRO A 232 -5.03 17.89 18.10
N PRO A 233 -5.09 19.23 18.14
CA PRO A 233 -3.89 20.06 17.98
C PRO A 233 -2.85 19.65 19.03
N ALA A 234 -1.59 19.57 18.62
CA ALA A 234 -0.48 19.32 19.54
C ALA A 234 -0.49 20.40 20.63
N CYS A 235 -0.55 19.97 21.91
CA CYS A 235 -0.49 20.85 23.06
C CYS A 235 0.89 21.49 23.23
#